data_AF-A0A812JJS5-F1
#
_entry.id   AF-A0A812JJS5-F1
#
_cell.length_a   1.000
_cell.length_b   1.000
_cell.length_c   1.000
_cell.angle_alpha   90.00
_cell.angle_beta   90.00
_cell.angle_gamma   90.00
#
_symmetry.space_group_name_H-M   'P 1'
#
loop_
_entity.id
_entity.type
_entity.pdbx_description
1 polymer ?
#
loop_
_entity_poly.entity_id
_entity_poly.type
_entity_poly.pdbx_seq_one_letter_code
_entity_poly.pdbx_strand_id
1 'polypeptide(L)'
;MARMADHHGLIQNVEHPLAQLAGGGQVASSFEQLSPLQQHLDTLRGSIDSMNAAWGKGREVMERTYGRAHVLKQQLDSTWQTGQAALDAACRRLRDNLDKAGEDRILCEEAQSSVTEGLPALFLKRFKDPMRFATFQGGVIHGCQPSQFGSAQSDECSCPAGHEELGCQDSTDTSSFQLKCSNVLNTQIPSAGYLDFFKSGGACSISGHDDIVKQVVDDDMLKNLQAHGFPGRWTCHFAEAARP
;
A
#
# COMPACT_ATOMS: atom_id res chain seq x y z
N MET A 1 14.91 27.02 8.47
CA MET A 1 15.59 28.12 7.77
C MET A 1 17.09 27.96 7.99
N ALA A 2 17.77 27.20 7.14
CA ALA A 2 19.22 26.99 7.23
C ALA A 2 19.90 27.75 6.09
N ARG A 3 20.85 28.62 6.47
CA ARG A 3 21.62 29.48 5.56
C ARG A 3 22.61 28.61 4.77
N MET A 4 22.53 28.66 3.43
CA MET A 4 23.60 28.18 2.55
C MET A 4 24.69 29.26 2.50
N ALA A 5 25.94 28.83 2.72
CA ALA A 5 27.13 29.66 2.68
C ALA A 5 27.63 29.77 1.24
N ASP A 6 27.79 31.00 0.76
CA ASP A 6 28.44 31.33 -0.51
C ASP A 6 29.96 31.10 -0.41
N HIS A 7 30.46 30.11 -1.15
CA HIS A 7 31.89 29.94 -1.41
C HIS A 7 32.26 30.74 -2.66
N HIS A 8 32.55 32.04 -2.48
CA HIS A 8 33.30 32.82 -3.45
C HIS A 8 34.78 32.40 -3.43
N GLY A 9 35.16 31.54 -4.37
CA GLY A 9 36.55 31.21 -4.65
C GLY A 9 37.25 32.39 -5.34
N LEU A 10 38.20 33.01 -4.65
CA LEU A 10 39.17 33.97 -5.18
C LEU A 10 40.01 33.31 -6.28
N ILE A 11 39.89 33.79 -7.52
CA ILE A 11 40.88 33.54 -8.57
C ILE A 11 42.01 34.55 -8.37
N GLN A 12 43.17 34.04 -7.94
CA GLN A 12 44.41 34.82 -7.83
C GLN A 12 44.98 35.08 -9.23
N ASN A 13 45.10 36.36 -9.59
CA ASN A 13 45.89 36.81 -10.74
C ASN A 13 47.38 36.48 -10.50
N VAL A 14 47.95 35.63 -11.35
CA VAL A 14 49.40 35.39 -11.39
C VAL A 14 49.98 36.34 -12.43
N GLU A 15 50.57 37.45 -11.97
CA GLU A 15 51.43 38.30 -12.79
C GLU A 15 52.80 37.60 -12.94
N HIS A 16 53.22 37.35 -14.18
CA HIS A 16 54.57 36.91 -14.49
C HIS A 16 55.38 38.06 -15.10
N PRO A 17 56.57 38.38 -14.57
CA PRO A 17 57.48 39.34 -15.19
C PRO A 17 58.36 38.62 -16.22
N LEU A 18 58.24 38.97 -17.49
CA LEU A 18 59.21 38.56 -18.51
C LEU A 18 60.19 39.69 -18.76
N ALA A 19 61.40 39.46 -18.25
CA ALA A 19 62.58 40.28 -18.41
C ALA A 19 63.13 40.22 -19.85
N GLN A 20 63.65 41.36 -20.28
CA GLN A 20 64.48 41.58 -21.45
C GLN A 20 65.68 40.64 -21.49
N LEU A 21 65.95 40.03 -22.64
CA LEU A 21 67.29 39.66 -23.07
C LEU A 21 67.39 39.85 -24.59
N ALA A 22 68.17 40.86 -24.97
CA ALA A 22 68.64 41.06 -26.33
C ALA A 22 69.81 40.11 -26.60
N GLY A 23 69.70 39.31 -27.66
CA GLY A 23 70.76 38.42 -28.12
C GLY A 23 70.53 38.08 -29.59
N GLY A 24 71.26 38.77 -30.46
CA GLY A 24 71.22 38.57 -31.91
C GLY A 24 71.73 37.19 -32.31
N GLY A 25 70.87 36.44 -32.97
CA GLY A 25 71.19 35.23 -33.71
C GLY A 25 70.00 34.95 -34.61
N GLN A 26 70.23 34.86 -35.93
CA GLN A 26 69.20 34.50 -36.90
C GLN A 26 68.71 33.07 -36.59
N VAL A 27 67.66 32.98 -35.78
CA VAL A 27 66.85 31.77 -35.65
C VAL A 27 65.90 31.77 -36.83
N ALA A 28 66.09 30.82 -37.75
CA ALA A 28 65.14 30.55 -38.81
C ALA A 28 63.73 30.45 -38.19
N SER A 29 62.85 31.29 -38.71
CA SER A 29 61.47 31.53 -38.30
C SER A 29 60.73 30.26 -37.83
N SER A 30 60.65 30.05 -36.51
CA SER A 30 59.77 29.05 -35.87
C SER A 30 58.28 29.40 -35.99
N PHE A 31 57.95 30.44 -36.76
CA PHE A 31 56.60 30.98 -36.91
C PHE A 31 55.68 30.07 -37.77
N GLU A 32 56.23 29.10 -38.51
CA GLU A 32 55.42 28.09 -39.23
C GLU A 32 54.74 27.09 -38.27
N GLN A 33 55.22 26.95 -37.03
CA GLN A 33 54.61 26.09 -35.99
C GLN A 33 53.46 26.73 -35.22
N LEU A 34 53.08 27.99 -35.53
CA LEU A 34 51.94 28.65 -34.88
C LEU A 34 50.59 28.22 -35.46
N SER A 35 50.54 27.85 -36.75
CA SER A 35 49.29 27.45 -37.41
C SER A 35 48.65 26.16 -36.83
N PRO A 36 49.41 25.10 -36.49
CA PRO A 36 48.83 23.89 -35.89
C PRO A 36 48.36 24.12 -34.46
N LEU A 37 49.05 25.01 -33.73
CA LEU A 37 48.71 25.35 -32.34
C LEU A 37 47.43 26.20 -32.29
N GLN A 38 47.27 27.13 -33.24
CA GLN A 38 46.02 27.87 -33.44
C GLN A 38 44.84 26.93 -33.74
N GLN A 39 45.02 25.97 -34.67
CA GLN A 39 44.01 24.96 -34.98
C GLN A 39 43.63 24.09 -33.77
N HIS A 40 44.63 23.73 -32.93
CA HIS A 40 44.38 22.97 -31.71
C HIS A 40 43.58 23.79 -30.67
N LEU A 41 43.91 25.07 -30.49
CA LEU A 41 43.16 25.97 -29.62
C LEU A 41 41.72 26.19 -30.11
N ASP A 42 41.52 26.37 -31.41
CA ASP A 42 40.17 26.50 -31.99
C ASP A 42 39.36 25.22 -31.81
N THR A 43 40.00 24.05 -31.95
CA THR A 43 39.38 22.75 -31.69
C THR A 43 38.98 22.60 -30.22
N LEU A 44 39.87 22.96 -29.29
CA LEU A 44 39.57 22.94 -27.85
C LEU A 44 38.44 23.90 -27.50
N ARG A 45 38.43 25.10 -28.09
CA ARG A 45 37.37 26.09 -27.89
C ARG A 45 36.03 25.57 -28.39
N GLY A 46 35.98 25.02 -29.60
CA GLY A 46 34.76 24.39 -30.12
C GLY A 46 34.27 23.21 -29.26
N SER A 47 35.20 22.42 -28.73
CA SER A 47 34.89 21.35 -27.78
C SER A 47 34.29 21.89 -26.47
N ILE A 48 34.87 22.95 -25.91
CA ILE A 48 34.37 23.61 -24.69
C ILE A 48 32.97 24.18 -24.93
N ASP A 49 32.76 24.87 -26.04
CA ASP A 49 31.47 25.46 -26.39
C ASP A 49 30.39 24.38 -26.58
N SER A 50 30.75 23.26 -27.24
CA SER A 50 29.87 22.09 -27.39
C SER A 50 29.53 21.46 -26.04
N MET A 51 30.51 21.29 -25.15
CA MET A 51 30.29 20.76 -23.80
C MET A 51 29.38 21.69 -22.98
N ASN A 52 29.62 23.01 -23.02
CA ASN A 52 28.79 23.98 -22.31
C ASN A 52 27.34 23.97 -22.81
N ALA A 53 27.13 23.86 -24.13
CA ALA A 53 25.80 23.74 -24.73
C ALA A 53 25.10 22.43 -24.31
N ALA A 54 25.82 21.31 -24.28
CA ALA A 54 25.29 20.03 -23.81
C ALA A 54 24.93 20.07 -22.31
N TRP A 55 25.79 20.66 -21.49
CA TRP A 55 25.54 20.88 -20.06
C TRP A 55 24.32 21.76 -19.81
N GLY A 56 24.15 22.84 -20.56
CA GLY A 56 22.98 23.71 -20.49
C GLY A 56 21.67 22.95 -20.77
N LYS A 57 21.65 22.16 -21.85
CA LYS A 57 20.49 21.30 -22.17
C LYS A 57 20.24 20.24 -21.11
N GLY A 58 21.29 19.58 -20.62
CA GLY A 58 21.18 18.57 -19.57
C GLY A 58 20.59 19.12 -18.27
N ARG A 59 21.04 20.32 -17.86
CA ARG A 59 20.51 21.03 -16.69
C ARG A 59 19.02 21.37 -16.86
N GLU A 60 18.62 21.87 -18.02
CA GLU A 60 17.23 22.18 -18.30
C GLU A 60 16.33 20.94 -18.21
N VAL A 61 16.77 19.81 -18.77
CA VAL A 61 16.06 18.53 -18.69
C VAL A 61 15.97 18.05 -17.25
N MET A 62 17.05 18.16 -16.47
CA MET A 62 17.06 17.81 -15.05
C MET A 62 16.06 18.67 -14.26
N GLU A 63 16.07 20.00 -14.42
CA GLU A 63 15.17 20.92 -13.72
C GLU A 63 13.70 20.63 -14.06
N ARG A 64 13.37 20.38 -15.34
CA ARG A 64 12.01 19.99 -15.76
C ARG A 64 11.59 18.64 -15.17
N THR A 65 12.50 17.66 -15.17
CA THR A 65 12.22 16.30 -14.66
C THR A 65 12.02 16.33 -13.15
N TYR A 66 12.86 17.07 -12.43
CA TYR A 66 12.71 17.32 -11.00
C TYR A 66 11.39 18.02 -10.69
N GLY A 67 11.03 19.08 -11.44
CA GLY A 67 9.76 19.78 -11.25
C GLY A 67 8.55 18.85 -11.39
N ARG A 68 8.55 17.97 -12.40
CA ARG A 68 7.50 16.96 -12.58
C ARG A 68 7.45 15.96 -11.42
N ALA A 69 8.59 15.39 -11.04
CA ALA A 69 8.67 14.45 -9.93
C ALA A 69 8.21 15.09 -8.62
N HIS A 70 8.54 16.36 -8.39
CA HIS A 70 8.11 17.10 -7.21
C HIS A 70 6.58 17.28 -7.16
N VAL A 71 5.96 17.66 -8.27
CA VAL A 71 4.49 17.79 -8.36
C VAL A 71 3.81 16.44 -8.15
N LEU A 72 4.30 15.38 -8.78
CA LEU A 72 3.77 14.02 -8.60
C LEU A 72 3.88 13.57 -7.14
N LYS A 73 5.02 13.82 -6.49
CA LYS A 73 5.20 13.55 -5.06
C LYS A 73 4.15 14.27 -4.22
N GLN A 74 3.95 15.57 -4.46
CA GLN A 74 2.97 16.36 -3.72
C GLN A 74 1.55 15.84 -3.92
N GLN A 75 1.17 15.47 -5.15
CA GLN A 75 -0.13 14.89 -5.45
C GLN A 75 -0.34 13.55 -4.73
N LEU A 76 0.70 12.70 -4.71
CA LEU A 76 0.65 11.39 -4.06
C LEU A 76 0.58 11.53 -2.54
N ASP A 77 1.44 12.36 -1.93
CA ASP A 77 1.40 12.64 -0.49
C ASP A 77 0.05 13.27 -0.07
N SER A 78 -0.52 14.17 -0.87
CA SER A 78 -1.84 14.78 -0.61
C SER A 78 -2.99 13.77 -0.72
N THR A 79 -2.95 12.90 -1.73
CA THR A 79 -3.97 11.85 -1.93
C THR A 79 -3.91 10.85 -0.80
N TRP A 80 -2.70 10.43 -0.42
CA TRP A 80 -2.45 9.56 0.72
C TRP A 80 -2.95 10.18 2.03
N GLN A 81 -2.58 11.43 2.35
CA GLN A 81 -3.04 12.11 3.56
C GLN A 81 -4.58 12.20 3.65
N THR A 82 -5.24 12.39 2.51
CA THR A 82 -6.70 12.48 2.45
C THR A 82 -7.37 11.13 2.65
N GLY A 83 -6.81 10.06 2.05
CA GLY A 83 -7.39 8.72 2.07
C GLY A 83 -7.02 7.88 3.30
N GLN A 84 -5.82 8.10 3.87
CA GLN A 84 -5.25 7.22 4.89
C GLN A 84 -6.14 7.13 6.14
N ALA A 85 -6.60 8.26 6.67
CA ALA A 85 -7.41 8.26 7.88
C ALA A 85 -8.74 7.50 7.69
N ALA A 86 -9.35 7.61 6.51
CA ALA A 86 -10.59 6.88 6.19
C ALA A 86 -10.32 5.38 6.03
N LEU A 87 -9.22 5.00 5.39
CA LEU A 87 -8.79 3.61 5.23
C LEU A 87 -8.47 2.98 6.59
N ASP A 88 -7.67 3.65 7.42
CA ASP A 88 -7.34 3.22 8.78
C ASP A 88 -8.59 3.03 9.63
N ALA A 89 -9.54 3.96 9.56
CA ALA A 89 -10.81 3.85 10.28
C ALA A 89 -11.65 2.66 9.79
N ALA A 90 -11.71 2.42 8.47
CA ALA A 90 -12.41 1.28 7.91
C ALA A 90 -11.77 -0.05 8.32
N CYS A 91 -10.44 -0.15 8.25
CA CYS A 91 -9.69 -1.34 8.63
C CYS A 91 -9.79 -1.65 10.12
N ARG A 92 -9.76 -0.63 10.99
CA ARG A 92 -10.03 -0.80 12.43
C ARG A 92 -11.44 -1.31 12.68
N ARG A 93 -12.46 -0.67 12.08
CA ARG A 93 -13.85 -1.13 12.21
C ARG A 93 -14.03 -2.57 11.75
N LEU A 94 -13.40 -2.97 10.65
CA LEU A 94 -13.45 -4.34 10.17
C LEU A 94 -12.82 -5.30 11.18
N ARG A 95 -11.63 -4.98 11.71
CA ARG A 95 -10.98 -5.78 12.76
C ARG A 95 -11.86 -5.89 14.00
N ASP A 96 -12.36 -4.77 14.53
CA ASP A 96 -13.22 -4.75 15.72
C ASP A 96 -14.48 -5.59 15.52
N ASN A 97 -15.10 -5.54 14.33
CA ASN A 97 -16.25 -6.36 14.00
C ASN A 97 -15.93 -7.86 13.90
N LEU A 98 -14.76 -8.21 13.35
CA LEU A 98 -14.31 -9.60 13.29
C LEU A 98 -13.96 -10.15 14.66
N ASP A 99 -13.32 -9.35 15.51
CA ASP A 99 -13.00 -9.71 16.90
C ASP A 99 -14.30 -9.93 17.70
N LYS A 100 -15.25 -9.00 17.58
CA LYS A 100 -16.59 -9.15 18.17
C LYS A 100 -17.33 -10.38 17.65
N ALA A 101 -17.26 -10.66 16.34
CA ALA A 101 -17.85 -11.86 15.78
C ALA A 101 -17.19 -13.15 16.35
N GLY A 102 -15.89 -13.08 16.69
CA GLY A 102 -15.18 -14.14 17.41
C GLY A 102 -15.68 -14.35 18.84
N GLU A 103 -15.99 -13.27 19.57
CA GLU A 103 -16.62 -13.36 20.89
C GLU A 103 -18.06 -13.91 20.79
N ASP A 104 -18.85 -13.40 19.84
CA ASP A 104 -20.21 -13.84 19.57
C ASP A 104 -20.27 -15.32 19.15
N ARG A 105 -19.18 -15.86 18.59
CA ARG A 105 -19.06 -17.29 18.24
C ARG A 105 -19.17 -18.18 19.46
N ILE A 106 -18.55 -17.82 20.58
CA ILE A 106 -18.63 -18.62 21.82
C ILE A 106 -20.08 -18.65 22.30
N LEU A 107 -20.75 -17.50 22.32
CA LEU A 107 -22.15 -17.39 22.71
C LEU A 107 -23.08 -18.20 21.78
N CYS A 108 -22.80 -18.20 20.48
CA CYS A 108 -23.59 -18.96 19.52
C CYS A 108 -23.31 -20.46 19.52
N GLU A 109 -22.08 -20.88 19.79
CA GLU A 109 -21.77 -22.30 20.05
C GLU A 109 -22.50 -22.77 21.31
N GLU A 110 -22.45 -21.99 22.39
CA GLU A 110 -23.20 -22.29 23.62
C GLU A 110 -24.71 -22.35 23.36
N ALA A 111 -25.28 -21.37 22.66
CA ALA A 111 -26.70 -21.39 22.29
C ALA A 111 -27.06 -22.59 21.39
N GLN A 112 -26.16 -23.04 20.52
CA GLN A 112 -26.42 -24.15 19.59
C GLN A 112 -26.33 -25.53 20.27
N SER A 113 -25.37 -25.72 21.19
CA SER A 113 -25.04 -27.06 21.74
C SER A 113 -25.29 -27.24 23.23
N SER A 114 -25.57 -26.17 24.00
CA SER A 114 -25.78 -26.28 25.44
C SER A 114 -27.09 -27.04 25.76
N VAL A 115 -26.97 -28.15 26.49
CA VAL A 115 -28.10 -28.99 26.91
C VAL A 115 -28.89 -28.39 28.09
N THR A 116 -28.32 -27.41 28.78
CA THR A 116 -28.93 -26.76 29.95
C THR A 116 -29.64 -25.46 29.59
N GLU A 117 -29.02 -24.65 28.73
CA GLU A 117 -29.48 -23.29 28.45
C GLU A 117 -29.66 -22.98 26.96
N GLY A 118 -29.13 -23.83 26.07
CA GLY A 118 -29.19 -23.64 24.63
C GLY A 118 -30.45 -24.20 23.97
N LEU A 119 -30.38 -24.31 22.64
CA LEU A 119 -31.44 -24.80 21.77
C LEU A 119 -31.93 -26.22 22.13
N PRO A 120 -31.06 -27.19 22.47
CA PRO A 120 -31.51 -28.50 22.94
C PRO A 120 -32.40 -28.43 24.19
N ALA A 121 -32.09 -27.52 25.13
CA ALA A 121 -32.92 -27.29 26.31
C ALA A 121 -34.30 -26.70 25.97
N LEU A 122 -34.40 -25.88 24.92
CA LEU A 122 -35.68 -25.33 24.46
C LEU A 122 -36.57 -26.42 23.85
N PHE A 123 -36.02 -27.32 23.02
CA PHE A 123 -36.75 -28.49 22.52
C PHE A 123 -37.20 -29.40 23.67
N LEU A 124 -36.34 -29.67 24.65
CA LEU A 124 -36.68 -30.48 25.81
C LEU A 124 -37.82 -29.85 26.65
N LYS A 125 -37.81 -28.53 26.82
CA LYS A 125 -38.88 -27.79 27.52
C LYS A 125 -40.20 -27.84 26.75
N ARG A 126 -40.16 -27.69 25.42
CA ARG A 126 -41.34 -27.82 24.56
C ARG A 126 -41.96 -29.21 24.65
N PHE A 127 -41.13 -30.26 24.68
CA PHE A 127 -41.59 -31.64 24.85
C PHE A 127 -42.16 -31.91 26.25
N LYS A 128 -41.47 -31.47 27.32
CA LYS A 128 -41.88 -31.75 28.71
C LYS A 128 -43.16 -31.04 29.12
N ASP A 129 -43.39 -29.82 28.64
CA ASP A 129 -44.55 -29.01 29.01
C ASP A 129 -45.05 -28.19 27.81
N PRO A 130 -45.71 -28.83 26.83
CA PRO A 130 -46.14 -28.18 25.60
C PRO A 130 -47.19 -27.09 25.84
N MET A 131 -48.05 -27.24 26.86
CA MET A 131 -49.10 -26.28 27.18
C MET A 131 -48.51 -24.97 27.71
N ARG A 132 -47.51 -25.05 28.61
CA ARG A 132 -46.81 -23.87 29.11
C ARG A 132 -45.90 -23.27 28.05
N PHE A 133 -45.29 -24.10 27.22
CA PHE A 133 -44.44 -23.63 26.12
C PHE A 133 -45.27 -22.89 25.06
N ALA A 134 -46.48 -23.33 24.74
CA ALA A 134 -47.40 -22.64 23.84
C ALA A 134 -47.71 -21.19 24.27
N THR A 135 -47.63 -20.90 25.57
CA THR A 135 -47.82 -19.55 26.12
C THR A 135 -46.55 -18.69 26.00
N PHE A 136 -45.38 -19.31 25.84
CA PHE A 136 -44.10 -18.64 25.69
C PHE A 136 -43.81 -18.42 24.19
N GLN A 137 -43.80 -17.15 23.76
CA GLN A 137 -43.49 -16.76 22.38
C GLN A 137 -44.33 -17.50 21.30
N GLY A 138 -45.59 -17.85 21.62
CA GLY A 138 -46.49 -18.53 20.69
C GLY A 138 -46.17 -20.01 20.45
N GLY A 139 -45.34 -20.64 21.29
CA GLY A 139 -44.99 -22.06 21.19
C GLY A 139 -43.91 -22.40 20.17
N VAL A 140 -43.32 -21.38 19.56
CA VAL A 140 -42.33 -21.52 18.51
C VAL A 140 -40.96 -21.15 19.04
N ILE A 141 -39.94 -21.91 18.64
CA ILE A 141 -38.55 -21.58 18.93
C ILE A 141 -38.03 -20.76 17.76
N HIS A 142 -37.56 -19.53 17.99
CA HIS A 142 -37.07 -18.66 16.93
C HIS A 142 -35.54 -18.60 16.88
N GLY A 143 -34.99 -18.21 15.73
CA GLY A 143 -33.56 -17.93 15.53
C GLY A 143 -32.83 -18.93 14.64
N CYS A 144 -33.51 -19.93 14.10
CA CYS A 144 -32.93 -20.87 13.16
C CYS A 144 -32.91 -20.32 11.74
N GLN A 145 -31.97 -20.82 10.95
CA GLN A 145 -31.89 -20.49 9.54
C GLN A 145 -32.97 -21.27 8.77
N PRO A 146 -33.69 -20.61 7.85
CA PRO A 146 -34.59 -21.33 6.96
C PRO A 146 -33.80 -22.28 6.06
N SER A 147 -34.34 -23.48 5.84
CA SER A 147 -33.76 -24.53 5.01
C SER A 147 -33.55 -24.13 3.54
N GLN A 148 -34.13 -23.01 3.08
CA GLN A 148 -33.89 -22.42 1.77
C GLN A 148 -33.47 -20.95 1.86
N PHE A 149 -32.32 -20.64 1.26
CA PHE A 149 -31.84 -19.27 1.09
C PHE A 149 -32.80 -18.52 0.14
N GLY A 150 -33.58 -17.57 0.67
CA GLY A 150 -34.50 -16.75 -0.12
C GLY A 150 -35.99 -17.08 -0.01
N SER A 151 -36.39 -18.12 0.73
CA SER A 151 -37.81 -18.35 1.08
C SER A 151 -38.22 -17.50 2.28
N ALA A 152 -39.47 -17.02 2.29
CA ALA A 152 -40.01 -16.15 3.34
C ALA A 152 -39.91 -16.78 4.75
N GLN A 153 -39.12 -16.11 5.61
CA GLN A 153 -39.31 -15.90 7.05
C GLN A 153 -39.99 -16.99 7.89
N SER A 154 -39.51 -18.22 7.89
CA SER A 154 -39.66 -19.02 9.11
C SER A 154 -38.31 -19.06 9.81
N ASP A 155 -38.19 -18.23 10.85
CA ASP A 155 -37.09 -18.26 11.81
C ASP A 155 -37.27 -19.41 12.82
N GLU A 156 -38.26 -20.29 12.58
CA GLU A 156 -38.61 -21.39 13.44
C GLU A 156 -37.55 -22.49 13.41
N CYS A 157 -37.09 -22.86 14.60
CA CYS A 157 -36.31 -24.06 14.83
C CYS A 157 -37.24 -25.26 14.92
N SER A 158 -36.99 -26.25 14.07
CA SER A 158 -37.71 -27.51 14.07
C SER A 158 -36.76 -28.70 14.05
N CYS A 159 -37.29 -29.85 14.46
CA CYS A 159 -36.53 -31.08 14.66
C CYS A 159 -37.09 -32.19 13.76
N PRO A 160 -36.96 -32.07 12.43
CA PRO A 160 -37.68 -32.93 11.50
C PRO A 160 -37.20 -34.38 11.52
N ALA A 161 -35.94 -34.64 11.89
CA ALA A 161 -35.32 -35.96 11.83
C ALA A 161 -34.67 -36.41 13.16
N GLY A 162 -35.12 -35.85 14.29
CA GLY A 162 -34.65 -36.23 15.63
C GLY A 162 -35.77 -36.17 16.67
N HIS A 163 -35.41 -36.40 17.93
CA HIS A 163 -36.38 -36.42 19.03
C HIS A 163 -36.22 -35.18 19.94
N GLU A 164 -37.31 -34.45 20.14
CA GLU A 164 -37.32 -33.27 21.03
C GLU A 164 -37.01 -33.63 22.49
N GLU A 165 -37.34 -34.85 22.91
CA GLU A 165 -37.03 -35.38 24.25
C GLU A 165 -35.52 -35.55 24.50
N LEU A 166 -34.72 -35.61 23.44
CA LEU A 166 -33.26 -35.62 23.47
C LEU A 166 -32.67 -34.26 23.11
N GLY A 167 -33.52 -33.24 22.94
CA GLY A 167 -33.10 -31.91 22.50
C GLY A 167 -32.58 -31.90 21.05
N CYS A 168 -33.02 -32.84 20.21
CA CYS A 168 -32.67 -32.93 18.79
C CYS A 168 -31.20 -33.18 18.48
N GLN A 169 -30.45 -33.67 19.46
CA GLN A 169 -29.04 -34.04 19.32
C GLN A 169 -28.84 -35.31 18.49
N ASP A 170 -29.88 -36.11 18.34
CA ASP A 170 -29.90 -37.35 17.59
C ASP A 170 -30.30 -37.15 16.11
N SER A 171 -30.66 -35.92 15.71
CA SER A 171 -31.00 -35.62 14.32
C SER A 171 -29.76 -35.64 13.43
N THR A 172 -29.89 -36.31 12.27
CA THR A 172 -28.84 -36.37 11.24
C THR A 172 -28.84 -35.15 10.31
N ASP A 173 -29.99 -34.48 10.20
CA ASP A 173 -30.14 -33.25 9.42
C ASP A 173 -30.19 -32.05 10.37
N THR A 174 -29.17 -31.20 10.32
CA THR A 174 -29.02 -30.01 11.15
C THR A 174 -29.64 -28.76 10.53
N SER A 175 -30.05 -28.81 9.26
CA SER A 175 -30.48 -27.63 8.50
C SER A 175 -31.66 -26.87 9.11
N SER A 176 -32.51 -27.58 9.85
CA SER A 176 -33.77 -27.07 10.40
C SER A 176 -33.67 -26.59 11.86
N PHE A 177 -32.54 -26.84 12.53
CA PHE A 177 -32.25 -26.35 13.88
C PHE A 177 -30.87 -25.69 14.01
N GLN A 178 -30.22 -25.37 12.89
CA GLN A 178 -29.02 -24.56 12.91
C GLN A 178 -29.39 -23.09 13.14
N LEU A 179 -28.81 -22.47 14.16
CA LEU A 179 -29.00 -21.06 14.46
C LEU A 179 -28.42 -20.21 13.33
N LYS A 180 -29.09 -19.10 13.01
CA LYS A 180 -28.62 -18.13 12.01
C LYS A 180 -27.20 -17.66 12.30
N CYS A 181 -26.90 -17.39 13.55
CA CYS A 181 -25.58 -16.92 13.94
C CYS A 181 -24.51 -17.99 13.71
N SER A 182 -24.80 -19.28 13.96
CA SER A 182 -23.87 -20.37 13.65
C SER A 182 -23.56 -20.43 12.15
N ASN A 183 -24.54 -20.20 11.28
CA ASN A 183 -24.27 -20.14 9.83
C ASN A 183 -23.51 -18.87 9.40
N VAL A 184 -23.84 -17.70 9.95
CA VAL A 184 -23.10 -16.47 9.64
C VAL A 184 -21.63 -16.61 10.03
N LEU A 185 -21.37 -17.10 11.24
CA LEU A 185 -20.03 -17.19 11.81
C LEU A 185 -19.20 -18.34 11.21
N ASN A 186 -19.81 -19.50 10.93
CA ASN A 186 -19.07 -20.66 10.42
C ASN A 186 -19.04 -20.79 8.90
N THR A 187 -19.98 -20.16 8.19
CA THR A 187 -20.10 -20.27 6.73
C THR A 187 -19.86 -18.92 6.05
N GLN A 188 -20.64 -17.90 6.39
CA GLN A 188 -20.64 -16.64 5.62
C GLN A 188 -19.36 -15.84 5.83
N ILE A 189 -18.96 -15.59 7.08
CA ILE A 189 -17.75 -14.82 7.40
C ILE A 189 -16.49 -15.44 6.79
N PRO A 190 -16.23 -16.76 6.93
CA PRO A 190 -15.08 -17.40 6.28
C PRO A 190 -15.14 -17.32 4.76
N SER A 191 -16.32 -17.48 4.15
CA SER A 191 -16.49 -17.46 2.69
C SER A 191 -16.34 -16.07 2.07
N ALA A 192 -16.54 -15.00 2.84
CA ALA A 192 -16.53 -13.63 2.35
C ALA A 192 -15.11 -13.06 2.10
N GLY A 193 -14.06 -13.80 2.46
CA GLY A 193 -12.68 -13.40 2.17
C GLY A 193 -12.18 -12.20 2.98
N TYR A 194 -12.81 -11.87 4.12
CA TYR A 194 -12.42 -10.71 4.93
C TYR A 194 -10.96 -10.75 5.41
N LEU A 195 -10.39 -11.95 5.54
CA LEU A 195 -8.98 -12.16 5.90
C LEU A 195 -8.02 -11.66 4.81
N ASP A 196 -8.45 -11.61 3.54
CA ASP A 196 -7.61 -11.17 2.42
C ASP A 196 -7.28 -9.67 2.52
N PHE A 197 -8.13 -8.87 3.16
CA PHE A 197 -7.84 -7.45 3.40
C PHE A 197 -6.64 -7.24 4.31
N PHE A 198 -6.33 -8.20 5.18
CA PHE A 198 -5.24 -8.12 6.17
C PHE A 198 -3.97 -8.87 5.75
N LYS A 199 -3.99 -9.59 4.62
CA LYS A 199 -2.78 -10.20 4.05
C LYS A 199 -1.84 -9.12 3.51
N SER A 200 -0.56 -9.43 3.38
CA SER A 200 0.41 -8.54 2.71
C SER A 200 -0.08 -8.15 1.32
N GLY A 201 -0.05 -6.85 1.00
CA GLY A 201 -0.64 -6.28 -0.21
C GLY A 201 -2.16 -6.06 -0.16
N GLY A 202 -2.83 -6.47 0.92
CA GLY A 202 -4.23 -6.19 1.18
C GLY A 202 -4.46 -4.74 1.62
N ALA A 203 -5.69 -4.25 1.44
CA ALA A 203 -6.03 -2.85 1.72
C ALA A 203 -5.77 -2.42 3.18
N CYS A 204 -5.75 -3.35 4.13
CA CYS A 204 -5.49 -3.12 5.54
C CYS A 204 -4.08 -3.52 6.00
N SER A 205 -3.19 -3.86 5.06
CA SER A 205 -1.78 -4.19 5.30
C SER A 205 -0.87 -3.53 4.25
N ILE A 206 -1.19 -2.29 3.85
CA ILE A 206 -0.36 -1.52 2.92
C ILE A 206 0.97 -1.21 3.62
N SER A 207 2.03 -1.83 3.13
CA SER A 207 3.41 -1.66 3.57
C SER A 207 4.17 -0.72 2.63
N GLY A 208 5.31 -0.20 3.08
CA GLY A 208 6.17 0.67 2.26
C GLY A 208 6.72 0.04 0.97
N HIS A 209 6.52 -1.27 0.76
CA HIS A 209 6.96 -2.01 -0.42
C HIS A 209 5.83 -2.31 -1.41
N ASP A 210 4.59 -1.95 -1.09
CA ASP A 210 3.46 -2.23 -1.97
C ASP A 210 3.47 -1.34 -3.22
N ASP A 211 2.91 -1.85 -4.31
CA ASP A 211 2.87 -1.19 -5.61
C ASP A 211 2.18 0.19 -5.59
N ILE A 212 1.29 0.43 -4.61
CA ILE A 212 0.68 1.73 -4.33
C ILE A 212 1.69 2.77 -3.84
N VAL A 213 2.79 2.31 -3.24
CA VAL A 213 3.92 3.12 -2.75
C VAL A 213 5.04 3.21 -3.80
N LYS A 214 4.80 2.75 -5.05
CA LYS A 214 5.80 2.79 -6.13
C LYS A 214 6.45 4.16 -6.28
N GLN A 215 7.73 4.12 -6.63
CA GLN A 215 8.61 5.27 -6.77
C GLN A 215 7.97 6.37 -7.62
N VAL A 216 8.07 7.61 -7.13
CA VAL A 216 7.60 8.83 -7.83
C VAL A 216 8.33 9.06 -9.16
N VAL A 217 9.46 8.39 -9.36
CA VAL A 217 10.23 8.41 -10.61
C VAL A 217 9.90 7.15 -11.38
N ASP A 218 9.23 7.30 -12.52
CA ASP A 218 8.96 6.19 -13.43
C ASP A 218 10.17 5.88 -14.34
N ASP A 219 10.15 4.69 -14.94
CA ASP A 219 11.23 4.23 -15.83
C ASP A 219 11.42 5.12 -17.06
N ASP A 220 10.38 5.85 -17.50
CA ASP A 220 10.47 6.74 -18.65
C ASP A 220 11.16 8.06 -18.29
N MET A 221 10.98 8.57 -17.07
CA MET A 221 11.77 9.67 -16.52
C MET A 221 13.25 9.29 -16.42
N LEU A 222 13.55 8.06 -15.98
CA LEU A 222 14.91 7.52 -15.94
C LEU A 222 15.53 7.39 -17.34
N LYS A 223 14.79 6.83 -18.31
CA LYS A 223 15.25 6.74 -19.72
C LYS A 223 15.49 8.11 -20.34
N ASN A 224 14.64 9.10 -20.04
CA ASN A 224 14.79 10.45 -20.56
C ASN A 224 16.06 11.14 -20.01
N LEU A 225 16.39 10.93 -18.73
CA LEU A 225 17.65 11.40 -18.15
C LEU A 225 18.86 10.70 -18.79
N GLN A 226 18.80 9.38 -19.00
CA GLN A 226 19.87 8.62 -19.67
C GLN A 226 20.11 9.10 -21.11
N ALA A 227 19.05 9.39 -21.85
CA ALA A 227 19.13 9.90 -23.22
C ALA A 227 19.84 11.27 -23.33
N HIS A 228 19.90 12.02 -22.24
CA HIS A 228 20.55 13.34 -22.17
C HIS A 228 21.95 13.30 -21.52
N GLY A 229 22.58 12.12 -21.46
CA GLY A 229 23.97 11.97 -21.05
C GLY A 229 24.20 11.86 -19.55
N PHE A 230 23.14 11.68 -18.76
CA PHE A 230 23.30 11.34 -17.35
C PHE A 230 23.62 9.84 -17.21
N PRO A 231 24.75 9.47 -16.58
CA PRO A 231 25.12 8.07 -16.43
C PRO A 231 24.04 7.32 -15.64
N GLY A 232 23.48 6.24 -16.20
CA GLY A 232 22.37 5.48 -15.64
C GLY A 232 22.65 4.72 -14.33
N ARG A 233 23.77 5.01 -13.66
CA ARG A 233 24.21 4.37 -12.41
C ARG A 233 23.99 5.29 -11.20
N TRP A 234 22.83 5.92 -11.13
CA TRP A 234 22.36 6.48 -9.87
C TRP A 234 21.63 5.36 -9.15
N THR A 235 22.36 4.54 -8.40
CA THR A 235 21.73 3.80 -7.30
C THR A 235 21.25 4.86 -6.33
N CYS A 236 20.01 5.29 -6.47
CA CYS A 236 19.34 6.06 -5.45
C CYS A 236 19.27 5.16 -4.23
N HIS A 237 20.30 5.21 -3.38
CA HIS A 237 20.18 4.86 -1.98
C HIS A 237 19.26 5.93 -1.37
N PHE A 238 17.97 5.88 -1.70
CA PHE A 238 16.96 6.31 -0.77
C PHE A 238 17.10 5.33 0.38
N ALA A 239 17.96 5.68 1.32
CA ALA A 239 17.86 5.21 2.67
C ALA A 239 16.39 5.39 3.03
N GLU A 240 15.67 4.27 3.09
CA GLU A 240 14.88 3.77 4.21
C GLU A 240 14.86 4.72 5.41
N ALA A 241 14.46 5.97 5.19
CA ALA A 241 14.00 6.84 6.24
C ALA A 241 12.64 6.28 6.60
N ALA A 242 12.68 5.35 7.55
CA ALA A 242 11.54 4.81 8.27
C ALA A 242 10.48 5.91 8.43
N ARG A 243 9.43 5.84 7.61
CA ARG A 243 8.16 6.49 7.96
C ARG A 243 7.58 5.58 9.04
N PRO A 244 7.33 6.10 10.26
CA PRO A 244 6.76 5.32 11.35
C PRO A 244 5.38 4.77 10.99
#